data_AF-A0A922YX49-F1
#
_entry.id   AF-A0A922YX49-F1
#
_cell.length_a   1.000
_cell.length_b   1.000
_cell.length_c   1.000
_cell.angle_alpha   90.00
_cell.angle_beta   90.00
_cell.angle_gamma   90.00
#
_symmetry.space_group_name_H-M   'P 1'
#
loop_
_entity.id
_entity.type
_entity.pdbx_description
1 polymer ?
#
loop_
_entity_poly.entity_id
_entity_poly.type
_entity_poly.pdbx_seq_one_letter_code
_entity_poly.pdbx_strand_id
1 'polypeptide(L)'
;MVKKIQKSSASSKASASASPLSGAIKDSAQQIWLAGLGAFSKAQEEGGKAFESLVKEGLSIQRKTQSVAEERISEASNRMSSMATEISSKATGQWDKLENLFEERVAKALNKLGVPSARDVDALIVRIDDLTQHVQRLSGKSVAAAKPAAKAATRKSAPAKKAPAKAAVKPAVRKTSRAKAA
;
A
#
# COMPACT_ATOMS: atom_id res chain seq x y z
N MET A 1 103.28 -20.53 36.04
CA MET A 1 102.98 -19.84 37.32
C MET A 1 101.50 -19.44 37.26
N VAL A 2 100.55 -19.84 38.10
CA VAL A 2 100.48 -20.47 39.42
C VAL A 2 99.15 -21.27 39.51
N LYS A 3 99.28 -22.58 39.78
CA LYS A 3 98.55 -23.39 40.78
C LYS A 3 97.01 -23.62 40.68
N LYS A 4 96.67 -24.67 39.93
CA LYS A 4 95.94 -25.88 40.36
C LYS A 4 95.16 -25.82 41.70
N ILE A 5 93.83 -25.90 41.63
CA ILE A 5 93.01 -26.78 42.48
C ILE A 5 92.16 -27.66 41.54
N GLN A 6 92.64 -28.88 41.32
CA GLN A 6 91.77 -30.01 41.06
C GLN A 6 91.40 -30.61 42.41
N LYS A 7 90.10 -30.78 42.67
CA LYS A 7 89.64 -31.96 43.41
C LYS A 7 88.22 -32.32 42.98
N SER A 8 88.16 -33.54 42.43
CA SER A 8 87.04 -34.48 42.40
C SER A 8 85.79 -34.11 41.63
N SER A 9 85.75 -34.66 40.40
CA SER A 9 84.61 -35.46 39.98
C SER A 9 84.24 -36.47 41.09
N ALA A 10 83.10 -36.27 41.73
CA ALA A 10 82.44 -37.29 42.51
C ALA A 10 80.93 -37.14 42.31
N SER A 11 80.38 -38.14 41.62
CA SER A 11 79.06 -38.69 41.87
C SER A 11 77.85 -37.77 41.70
N SER A 12 77.16 -37.95 40.58
CA SER A 12 75.71 -38.22 40.57
C SER A 12 74.99 -38.19 41.93
N LYS A 13 74.45 -37.03 42.34
CA LYS A 13 73.19 -36.91 43.12
C LYS A 13 72.82 -35.44 43.37
N ALA A 14 72.31 -34.79 42.33
CA ALA A 14 71.34 -33.70 42.52
C ALA A 14 70.12 -33.91 41.60
N SER A 15 69.82 -35.17 41.32
CA SER A 15 68.45 -35.63 41.10
C SER A 15 68.05 -36.33 42.40
N ALA A 16 67.45 -35.59 43.34
CA ALA A 16 66.63 -36.09 44.45
C ALA A 16 66.32 -34.98 45.46
N SER A 17 65.65 -33.91 45.02
CA SER A 17 64.79 -33.13 45.91
C SER A 17 63.79 -32.34 45.08
N ALA A 18 62.98 -33.05 44.29
CA ALA A 18 61.61 -32.62 44.15
C ALA A 18 61.03 -32.65 45.57
N SER A 19 61.11 -31.52 46.27
CA SER A 19 60.57 -31.35 47.61
C SER A 19 59.12 -31.84 47.59
N PRO A 20 58.64 -32.61 48.58
CA PRO A 20 57.27 -33.15 48.60
C PRO A 20 56.20 -32.08 48.36
N LEU A 21 56.53 -30.81 48.64
CA LEU A 21 55.73 -29.63 48.32
C LEU A 21 55.51 -29.40 46.80
N SER A 22 56.52 -29.63 45.96
CA SER A 22 56.44 -29.43 44.50
C SER A 22 55.53 -30.47 43.82
N GLY A 23 55.52 -31.70 44.34
CA GLY A 23 54.59 -32.74 43.92
C GLY A 23 53.15 -32.41 44.29
N ALA A 24 52.92 -31.98 45.55
CA ALA A 24 51.60 -31.59 46.04
C ALA A 24 51.01 -30.39 45.28
N ILE A 25 51.85 -29.41 44.90
CA ILE A 25 51.42 -28.26 44.08
C ILE A 25 51.01 -28.71 42.67
N LYS A 26 51.76 -29.64 42.06
CA LYS A 26 51.43 -30.18 40.74
C LYS A 26 50.11 -30.97 40.75
N ASP A 27 49.90 -31.80 41.76
CA ASP A 27 48.66 -32.57 41.91
C ASP A 27 47.46 -31.66 42.18
N SER A 28 47.63 -30.62 43.01
CA SER A 28 46.59 -29.61 43.23
C SER A 28 46.27 -28.82 41.95
N ALA A 29 47.29 -28.37 41.22
CA ALA A 29 47.11 -27.69 39.95
C ALA A 29 46.39 -28.59 38.92
N GLN A 30 46.70 -29.87 38.91
CA GLN A 30 46.05 -30.84 38.02
C GLN A 30 44.59 -31.10 38.43
N GLN A 31 44.28 -31.14 39.73
CA GLN A 31 42.90 -31.22 40.21
C GLN A 31 42.10 -29.96 39.89
N ILE A 32 42.69 -28.77 40.08
CA ILE A 32 42.04 -27.50 39.72
C ILE A 32 41.79 -27.44 38.21
N TRP A 33 42.72 -27.94 37.40
CA TRP A 33 42.55 -28.01 35.95
C TRP A 33 41.44 -28.97 35.55
N LEU A 34 41.41 -30.18 36.12
CA LEU A 34 40.36 -31.17 35.84
C LEU A 34 38.98 -30.71 36.34
N ALA A 35 38.92 -30.05 37.51
CA ALA A 35 37.71 -29.44 38.02
C ALA A 35 37.25 -28.27 37.13
N GLY A 36 38.18 -27.46 36.63
CA GLY A 36 37.90 -26.41 35.66
C GLY A 36 37.34 -26.96 34.35
N LEU A 37 37.91 -28.05 33.83
CA LEU A 37 37.43 -28.71 32.61
C LEU A 37 36.06 -29.36 32.82
N GLY A 38 35.83 -30.00 33.97
CA GLY A 38 34.53 -30.60 34.33
C GLY A 38 33.44 -29.55 34.55
N ALA A 39 33.76 -28.43 35.21
CA ALA A 39 32.84 -27.31 35.39
C ALA A 39 32.52 -26.64 34.05
N PHE A 40 33.49 -26.50 33.15
CA PHE A 40 33.27 -25.99 31.81
C PHE A 40 32.37 -26.93 30.99
N SER A 41 32.60 -28.25 31.03
CA SER A 41 31.72 -29.22 30.37
C SER A 41 30.30 -29.17 30.91
N LYS A 42 30.12 -29.03 32.23
CA LYS A 42 28.80 -28.89 32.85
C LYS A 42 28.11 -27.58 32.47
N ALA A 43 28.85 -26.47 32.44
CA ALA A 43 28.34 -25.18 31.98
C ALA A 43 28.01 -25.20 30.48
N GLN A 44 28.71 -25.98 29.66
CA GLN A 44 28.39 -26.15 28.25
C GLN A 44 27.09 -26.94 28.05
N GLU A 45 26.87 -27.98 28.86
CA GLU A 45 25.62 -28.76 28.82
C GLU A 45 24.42 -27.97 29.35
N GLU A 46 24.57 -27.26 30.46
CA GLU A 46 23.53 -26.40 31.04
C GLU A 46 23.32 -25.12 30.21
N GLY A 47 24.38 -24.58 29.61
CA GLY A 47 24.34 -23.43 28.72
C GLY A 47 23.58 -23.71 27.43
N GLY A 48 23.71 -24.92 26.87
CA GLY A 48 22.89 -25.35 25.72
C GLY A 48 21.39 -25.38 26.05
N LYS A 49 21.01 -25.94 27.20
CA LYS A 49 19.62 -25.98 27.66
C LYS A 49 19.05 -24.58 27.93
N ALA A 50 19.84 -23.71 28.55
CA ALA A 50 19.46 -22.31 28.76
C ALA A 50 19.29 -21.55 27.44
N PHE A 51 20.17 -21.78 26.47
CA PHE A 51 20.06 -21.20 25.13
C PHE A 51 18.81 -21.69 24.40
N GLU A 52 18.53 -23.00 24.39
CA GLU A 52 17.32 -23.55 23.78
C GLU A 52 16.05 -22.97 24.43
N SER A 53 16.05 -22.81 25.76
CA SER A 53 14.94 -22.16 26.47
C SER A 53 14.77 -20.71 26.02
N LEU A 54 15.84 -19.93 25.97
CA LEU A 54 15.83 -18.55 25.50
C LEU A 54 15.36 -18.44 24.04
N VAL A 55 15.79 -19.34 23.16
CA VAL A 55 15.34 -19.37 21.76
C VAL A 55 13.84 -19.69 21.69
N LYS A 56 13.36 -20.68 22.45
CA LYS A 56 11.94 -21.03 22.50
C LYS A 56 11.09 -19.87 23.03
N GLU A 57 11.58 -19.19 24.05
CA GLU A 57 10.92 -18.05 24.67
C GLU A 57 10.94 -16.84 23.72
N GLY A 58 12.05 -16.58 23.04
CA GLY A 58 12.19 -15.57 21.99
C GLY A 58 11.27 -15.82 20.80
N LEU A 59 11.18 -17.05 20.30
CA LEU A 59 10.23 -17.44 19.25
C LEU A 59 8.79 -17.28 19.73
N SER A 60 8.49 -17.59 21.00
CA SER A 60 7.16 -17.40 21.56
C SER A 60 6.79 -15.92 21.68
N ILE A 61 7.74 -15.07 22.09
CA ILE A 61 7.57 -13.62 22.17
C ILE A 61 7.41 -13.05 20.77
N GLN A 62 8.22 -13.46 19.79
CA GLN A 62 8.08 -13.03 18.40
C GLN A 62 6.71 -13.39 17.85
N ARG A 63 6.23 -14.63 18.06
CA ARG A 63 4.89 -15.04 17.61
C ARG A 63 3.78 -14.24 18.29
N LYS A 64 3.88 -14.00 19.61
CA LYS A 64 2.90 -13.18 20.35
C LYS A 64 2.92 -11.73 19.89
N THR A 65 4.09 -11.15 19.67
CA THR A 65 4.23 -9.78 19.16
C THR A 65 3.69 -9.67 17.73
N GLN A 66 3.97 -10.67 16.88
CA GLN A 66 3.41 -10.72 15.54
C GLN A 66 1.89 -10.81 15.58
N SER A 67 1.31 -11.70 16.38
CA SER A 67 -0.15 -11.83 16.47
C SER A 67 -0.81 -10.55 16.99
N VAL A 68 -0.23 -9.92 18.02
CA VAL A 68 -0.73 -8.64 18.54
C VAL A 68 -0.58 -7.54 17.49
N ALA A 69 0.55 -7.48 16.77
CA ALA A 69 0.74 -6.50 15.70
C ALA A 69 -0.27 -6.71 14.56
N GLU A 70 -0.50 -7.96 14.13
CA GLU A 70 -1.49 -8.32 13.12
C GLU A 70 -2.91 -7.90 13.56
N GLU A 71 -3.25 -8.13 14.83
CA GLU A 71 -4.54 -7.74 15.42
C GLU A 71 -4.68 -6.21 15.49
N ARG A 72 -3.63 -5.49 15.92
CA ARG A 72 -3.63 -4.02 15.95
C ARG A 72 -3.70 -3.41 14.56
N ILE A 73 -3.01 -3.98 13.57
CA ILE A 73 -3.07 -3.54 12.17
C ILE A 73 -4.45 -3.80 11.61
N SER A 74 -5.04 -4.98 11.87
CA SER A 74 -6.39 -5.30 11.44
C SER A 74 -7.42 -4.36 12.07
N GLU A 75 -7.34 -4.11 13.38
CA GLU A 75 -8.20 -3.14 14.05
C GLU A 75 -8.03 -1.72 13.51
N ALA A 76 -6.79 -1.27 13.32
CA ALA A 76 -6.50 0.06 12.78
C ALA A 76 -6.99 0.18 11.33
N SER A 77 -6.82 -0.86 10.51
CA SER A 77 -7.34 -0.94 9.15
C SER A 77 -8.86 -0.89 9.13
N ASN A 78 -9.52 -1.63 10.02
CA ASN A 78 -10.97 -1.61 10.17
C ASN A 78 -11.48 -0.23 10.61
N ARG A 79 -10.83 0.40 11.61
CA ARG A 79 -11.16 1.77 12.04
C ARG A 79 -10.91 2.80 10.95
N MET A 80 -9.84 2.66 10.19
CA MET A 80 -9.53 3.54 9.06
C MET A 80 -10.54 3.34 7.93
N SER A 81 -10.92 2.10 7.62
CA SER A 81 -11.94 1.79 6.63
C SER A 81 -13.31 2.33 7.05
N SER A 82 -13.69 2.20 8.32
CA SER A 82 -14.95 2.78 8.82
C SER A 82 -14.92 4.30 8.79
N MET A 83 -13.82 4.93 9.22
CA MET A 83 -13.63 6.39 9.11
C MET A 83 -13.65 6.86 7.65
N ALA A 84 -12.99 6.14 6.74
CA ALA A 84 -13.00 6.46 5.32
C ALA A 84 -14.40 6.31 4.72
N THR A 85 -15.17 5.31 5.13
CA THR A 85 -16.56 5.12 4.70
C THR A 85 -17.45 6.24 5.23
N GLU A 86 -17.31 6.62 6.50
CA GLU A 86 -18.01 7.75 7.11
C GLU A 86 -17.67 9.09 6.43
N ILE A 87 -16.38 9.35 6.21
CA ILE A 87 -15.91 10.56 5.52
C ILE A 87 -16.40 10.56 4.09
N SER A 88 -16.29 9.45 3.37
CA SER A 88 -16.79 9.34 1.99
C SER A 88 -18.29 9.60 1.93
N SER A 89 -19.07 9.02 2.85
CA SER A 89 -20.52 9.22 2.93
C SER A 89 -20.87 10.68 3.23
N LYS A 90 -20.18 11.32 4.19
CA LYS A 90 -20.39 12.74 4.53
C LYS A 90 -19.86 13.71 3.47
N ALA A 91 -18.79 13.32 2.80
CA ALA A 91 -18.13 14.12 1.79
C ALA A 91 -18.77 13.95 0.41
N THR A 92 -19.66 12.98 0.17
CA THR A 92 -20.30 12.81 -1.16
C THR A 92 -20.93 14.12 -1.63
N GLY A 93 -21.61 14.88 -0.76
CA GLY A 93 -22.13 16.21 -1.11
C GLY A 93 -21.09 17.35 -1.19
N GLN A 94 -19.87 17.13 -0.70
CA GLN A 94 -18.73 18.04 -0.94
C GLN A 94 -17.95 17.63 -2.19
N TRP A 95 -17.98 16.35 -2.57
CA TRP A 95 -17.43 15.83 -3.81
C TRP A 95 -18.15 16.41 -5.01
N ASP A 96 -19.49 16.56 -4.97
CA ASP A 96 -20.23 17.26 -6.02
C ASP A 96 -19.71 18.71 -6.19
N LYS A 97 -19.39 19.41 -5.10
CA LYS A 97 -18.81 20.77 -5.18
C LYS A 97 -17.38 20.77 -5.71
N LEU A 98 -16.60 19.74 -5.38
CA LEU A 98 -15.26 19.54 -5.94
C LEU A 98 -15.31 19.11 -7.40
N GLU A 99 -16.35 18.40 -7.83
CA GLU A 99 -16.62 18.07 -9.23
C GLU A 99 -16.91 19.35 -10.00
N ASN A 100 -17.82 20.21 -9.51
CA ASN A 100 -18.04 21.53 -10.10
C ASN A 100 -16.75 22.38 -10.15
N LEU A 101 -15.93 22.38 -9.09
CA LEU A 101 -14.67 23.11 -9.08
C LEU A 101 -13.64 22.49 -10.03
N PHE A 102 -13.57 21.17 -10.10
CA PHE A 102 -12.70 20.45 -11.01
C PHE A 102 -13.11 20.71 -12.46
N GLU A 103 -14.39 20.63 -12.79
CA GLU A 103 -14.96 21.01 -14.07
C GLU A 103 -14.61 22.45 -14.42
N GLU A 104 -14.75 23.40 -13.48
CA GLU A 104 -14.40 24.80 -13.71
C GLU A 104 -12.89 24.96 -13.98
N ARG A 105 -12.04 24.25 -13.25
CA ARG A 105 -10.57 24.29 -13.46
C ARG A 105 -10.16 23.59 -14.75
N VAL A 106 -10.79 22.48 -15.11
CA VAL A 106 -10.57 21.76 -16.37
C VAL A 106 -11.07 22.61 -17.54
N ALA A 107 -12.27 23.18 -17.45
CA ALA A 107 -12.81 24.10 -18.45
C ALA A 107 -11.91 25.32 -18.61
N LYS A 108 -11.39 25.90 -17.52
CA LYS A 108 -10.44 27.03 -17.59
C LYS A 108 -9.13 26.63 -18.24
N ALA A 109 -8.61 25.42 -17.99
CA ALA A 109 -7.41 24.91 -18.63
C ALA A 109 -7.63 24.66 -20.14
N LEU A 110 -8.76 24.07 -20.52
CA LEU A 110 -9.14 23.83 -21.92
C LEU A 110 -9.36 25.14 -22.70
N ASN A 111 -10.02 26.12 -22.09
CA ASN A 111 -10.16 27.46 -22.68
C ASN A 111 -8.80 28.15 -22.88
N LYS A 112 -7.84 27.98 -21.96
CA LYS A 112 -6.47 28.48 -22.14
C LYS A 112 -5.71 27.77 -23.25
N LEU A 113 -6.07 26.53 -23.56
CA LEU A 113 -5.54 25.76 -24.69
C LEU A 113 -6.26 26.03 -26.01
N GLY A 114 -7.28 26.89 -26.02
CA GLY A 114 -8.02 27.30 -27.21
C GLY A 114 -9.15 26.36 -27.62
N VAL A 115 -9.56 25.44 -26.74
CA VAL A 115 -10.74 24.59 -26.97
C VAL A 115 -12.00 25.41 -26.62
N PRO A 116 -12.87 25.74 -27.60
CA PRO A 116 -14.08 26.52 -27.34
C PRO A 116 -15.05 25.73 -26.46
N SER A 117 -15.68 26.39 -25.49
CA SER A 117 -16.65 25.74 -24.62
C SER A 117 -18.03 25.60 -25.29
N ALA A 118 -18.87 24.68 -24.81
CA ALA A 118 -20.23 24.50 -25.34
C ALA A 118 -21.07 25.79 -25.25
N ARG A 119 -20.86 26.60 -24.20
CA ARG A 119 -21.51 27.90 -24.01
C ARG A 119 -21.14 28.91 -25.10
N ASP A 120 -19.88 28.88 -25.54
CA ASP A 120 -19.40 29.76 -26.60
C ASP A 120 -20.00 29.36 -27.95
N VAL A 121 -20.16 28.06 -28.20
CA VAL A 121 -20.82 27.53 -29.39
C VAL A 121 -22.31 27.92 -29.41
N ASP A 122 -23.01 27.77 -28.28
CA ASP A 122 -24.41 28.17 -28.16
C ASP A 122 -24.60 29.69 -28.38
N ALA A 123 -23.75 30.52 -27.78
CA ALA A 123 -23.77 31.97 -27.98
C ALA A 123 -23.50 32.34 -29.45
N LEU A 124 -22.64 31.59 -30.14
CA LEU A 124 -22.38 31.78 -31.55
C LEU A 124 -23.58 31.35 -32.42
N ILE A 125 -24.26 30.25 -32.09
CA ILE A 125 -25.49 29.81 -32.78
C ILE A 125 -26.56 30.90 -32.69
N VAL A 126 -26.81 31.45 -31.50
CA VAL A 126 -27.79 32.53 -31.32
C VAL A 126 -27.41 33.77 -32.13
N ARG A 127 -26.11 34.13 -32.17
CA ARG A 127 -25.63 35.23 -33.02
C ARG A 127 -25.81 34.94 -34.50
N ILE A 128 -25.55 33.70 -34.94
CA ILE A 128 -25.75 33.28 -36.32
C ILE A 128 -27.22 33.35 -36.70
N ASP A 129 -28.13 32.95 -35.80
CA ASP A 129 -29.57 33.03 -36.04
C ASP A 129 -30.03 34.48 -36.17
N ASP A 130 -29.58 35.38 -35.30
CA ASP A 130 -29.91 36.80 -35.36
C ASP A 130 -29.32 37.47 -36.61
N LEU A 131 -28.07 37.11 -36.97
CA LEU A 131 -27.44 37.59 -38.19
C LEU A 131 -28.15 37.04 -39.44
N THR A 132 -28.62 35.80 -39.40
CA THR A 132 -29.42 35.19 -40.47
C THR A 132 -30.75 35.92 -40.62
N GLN A 133 -31.40 36.32 -39.53
CA GLN A 133 -32.58 37.16 -39.58
C GLN A 133 -32.29 38.55 -40.16
N HIS A 134 -31.18 39.18 -39.76
CA HIS A 134 -30.76 40.47 -40.32
C HIS A 134 -30.41 40.39 -41.80
N VAL A 135 -29.73 39.33 -42.23
CA VAL A 135 -29.43 39.06 -43.65
C VAL A 135 -30.70 38.76 -44.42
N GLN A 136 -31.66 38.00 -43.90
CA GLN A 136 -32.96 37.81 -44.58
C GLN A 136 -33.75 39.13 -44.71
N ARG A 137 -33.63 40.03 -43.72
CA ARG A 137 -34.23 41.37 -43.80
C ARG A 137 -33.53 42.28 -44.82
N LEU A 138 -32.20 42.20 -44.94
CA LEU A 138 -31.38 43.03 -45.83
C LEU A 138 -31.22 42.48 -47.25
N SER A 139 -31.20 41.16 -47.42
CA SER A 139 -31.15 40.42 -48.71
C SER A 139 -32.38 40.69 -49.58
N GLY A 140 -33.35 41.42 -49.06
CA GLY A 140 -34.50 41.81 -49.83
C GLY A 140 -35.47 40.65 -49.96
N LYS A 141 -36.70 40.97 -49.59
CA LYS A 141 -37.90 40.48 -50.21
C LYS A 141 -37.88 40.73 -51.74
N SER A 142 -36.98 40.06 -52.47
CA SER A 142 -37.29 39.50 -53.80
C SER A 142 -37.35 37.99 -53.56
N VAL A 143 -38.46 37.46 -53.06
CA VAL A 143 -39.57 37.10 -53.94
C VAL A 143 -40.89 37.63 -53.38
N ALA A 144 -41.66 38.23 -54.29
CA ALA A 144 -43.06 38.57 -54.11
C ALA A 144 -43.84 37.35 -53.59
N ALA A 145 -44.55 37.53 -52.48
CA ALA A 145 -45.67 36.67 -52.13
C ALA A 145 -46.80 37.59 -51.69
N ALA A 146 -47.73 37.75 -52.62
CA ALA A 146 -48.99 38.44 -52.46
C ALA A 146 -49.73 37.90 -51.21
N LYS A 147 -50.24 38.83 -50.39
CA LYS A 147 -51.40 38.62 -49.52
C LYS A 147 -52.66 38.76 -50.40
N PRO A 148 -53.87 38.37 -49.97
CA PRO A 148 -54.24 37.66 -48.74
C PRO A 148 -55.26 36.52 -48.96
N ALA A 149 -55.34 35.55 -48.05
CA ALA A 149 -56.59 34.80 -47.86
C ALA A 149 -56.81 34.55 -46.37
N ALA A 150 -58.01 34.92 -45.94
CA ALA A 150 -58.44 34.95 -44.57
C ALA A 150 -59.01 33.60 -44.11
N LYS A 151 -58.95 33.42 -42.79
CA LYS A 151 -60.02 32.88 -41.91
C LYS A 151 -60.11 31.36 -41.70
N ALA A 152 -60.06 31.05 -40.40
CA ALA A 152 -60.76 29.99 -39.66
C ALA A 152 -60.48 28.53 -40.07
N ALA A 153 -59.69 27.80 -39.30
CA ALA A 153 -60.08 27.12 -38.05
C ALA A 153 -60.68 25.72 -38.28
N THR A 154 -60.04 24.77 -37.59
CA THR A 154 -60.56 23.51 -37.04
C THR A 154 -60.71 22.26 -37.92
N ARG A 155 -59.90 21.27 -37.53
CA ARG A 155 -60.26 19.88 -37.15
C ARG A 155 -60.13 18.77 -38.20
N LYS A 156 -59.52 17.67 -37.67
CA LYS A 156 -59.53 16.25 -38.09
C LYS A 156 -58.76 15.96 -39.39
N SER A 157 -57.96 14.90 -39.51
CA SER A 157 -57.88 13.64 -38.76
C SER A 157 -56.59 12.89 -39.14
N ALA A 158 -56.00 12.17 -38.19
CA ALA A 158 -55.09 11.04 -38.44
C ALA A 158 -55.80 9.95 -39.29
N PRO A 159 -55.07 9.03 -39.97
CA PRO A 159 -54.63 7.81 -39.27
C PRO A 159 -53.30 7.15 -39.75
N ALA A 160 -52.60 6.59 -38.75
CA ALA A 160 -51.90 5.30 -38.67
C ALA A 160 -51.34 4.57 -39.92
N LYS A 161 -50.06 4.15 -39.80
CA LYS A 161 -49.42 2.81 -40.04
C LYS A 161 -47.92 3.06 -40.37
N LYS A 162 -46.89 2.30 -40.00
CA LYS A 162 -46.66 1.00 -39.32
C LYS A 162 -45.14 0.85 -39.09
N ALA A 163 -44.73 0.26 -37.95
CA ALA A 163 -43.50 -0.54 -37.66
C ALA A 163 -42.09 0.09 -37.88
N PRO A 164 -41.10 -0.15 -36.98
CA PRO A 164 -40.40 -1.45 -36.86
C PRO A 164 -40.43 -2.01 -35.41
N ALA A 165 -40.56 -3.32 -35.18
CA ALA A 165 -39.48 -4.33 -35.13
C ALA A 165 -38.38 -3.95 -34.10
N LYS A 166 -38.42 -4.50 -32.88
CA LYS A 166 -37.86 -5.81 -32.43
C LYS A 166 -36.43 -5.64 -31.86
N ALA A 167 -36.21 -6.32 -30.72
CA ALA A 167 -34.94 -6.55 -30.01
C ALA A 167 -34.45 -5.36 -29.14
N ALA A 168 -33.93 -5.54 -27.92
CA ALA A 168 -33.57 -6.73 -27.18
C ALA A 168 -33.27 -6.36 -25.70
N VAL A 169 -33.67 -7.27 -24.78
CA VAL A 169 -32.93 -7.70 -23.56
C VAL A 169 -32.90 -6.78 -22.32
N LYS A 170 -33.73 -7.16 -21.33
CA LYS A 170 -33.47 -7.10 -19.87
C LYS A 170 -32.36 -8.11 -19.48
N PRO A 171 -31.72 -8.12 -18.28
CA PRO A 171 -31.89 -7.28 -17.08
C PRO A 171 -30.57 -6.88 -16.37
N ALA A 172 -30.78 -6.14 -15.27
CA ALA A 172 -29.93 -5.94 -14.11
C ALA A 172 -29.16 -7.16 -13.55
N VAL A 173 -27.94 -6.87 -13.05
CA VAL A 173 -27.38 -7.20 -11.72
C VAL A 173 -27.66 -8.60 -11.12
N ARG A 174 -26.61 -9.40 -10.88
CA ARG A 174 -26.28 -9.93 -9.51
C ARG A 174 -24.95 -10.72 -9.42
N LYS A 175 -24.10 -10.24 -8.49
CA LYS A 175 -23.30 -10.95 -7.45
C LYS A 175 -22.28 -12.07 -7.78
N THR A 176 -21.05 -11.78 -7.35
CA THR A 176 -20.14 -12.56 -6.45
C THR A 176 -20.03 -14.08 -6.60
N SER A 177 -18.81 -14.60 -6.78
CA SER A 177 -17.96 -15.17 -5.70
C SER A 177 -16.85 -16.09 -6.24
N ARG A 178 -15.61 -15.80 -5.81
CA ARG A 178 -14.56 -16.73 -5.30
C ARG A 178 -14.75 -18.24 -5.54
N ALA A 179 -13.75 -18.88 -6.18
CA ALA A 179 -13.06 -20.06 -5.63
C ALA A 179 -11.85 -20.48 -6.49
N LYS A 180 -10.69 -20.58 -5.83
CA LYS A 180 -9.46 -21.27 -6.23
C LYS A 180 -9.43 -22.56 -5.41
N ALA A 181 -9.27 -23.72 -6.05
CA ALA A 181 -8.61 -24.92 -5.52
C ALA A 181 -8.70 -26.10 -6.53
N ALA A 182 -7.55 -26.56 -6.99
CA ALA A 182 -7.10 -27.96 -7.03
C ALA A 182 -5.65 -27.96 -7.51
#